data_AF-A0A3D1VMJ4-F1
#
_entry.id   AF-A0A3D1VMJ4-F1
#
_cell.length_a   1.000
_cell.length_b   1.000
_cell.length_c   1.000
_cell.angle_alpha   90.00
_cell.angle_beta   90.00
_cell.angle_gamma   90.00
#
_symmetry.space_group_name_H-M   'P 1'
#
loop_
_entity.id
_entity.type
_entity.pdbx_description
1 polymer ?
#
loop_
_entity_poly.entity_id
_entity_poly.type
_entity_poly.pdbx_seq_one_letter_code
_entity_poly.pdbx_strand_id
1 'polypeptide(L)'
;MNKYTKIIRKIYPCVLPLLYVAVLLFVLYVTIWQQLSPIISAASLFIASEDATNSVEDTELPSIFDNEVDYSDLPYIIVDPPSGSADPGEQDKQPENDTNGGSSSGGKTSGGKTSGGSSSGGGSSKTGYKQYLAEETYPTTYLLAENVSYPKYNEHYAMVDIYGREVKIFFGDGNAVLKKGAGQSMGSMPPGFGRPILLGGHNNSYFKNIKKYIVGDVITITTNYGVYYYRVYETKIAGRNDYNATHLEYQKEELILYTCYPFSTLRLTKQRYFVYAEKIAGPIVVNSLSEIPASASGTQDANNTQNTTNQ
;
A
#
# COMPACT_ATOMS: atom_id res chain seq x y z
N MET A 1 -35.37 62.29 36.34
CA MET A 1 -34.76 61.24 35.49
C MET A 1 -33.25 61.26 35.68
N ASN A 2 -32.71 60.16 36.21
CA ASN A 2 -31.31 60.08 36.65
C ASN A 2 -30.34 60.15 35.45
N LYS A 3 -29.17 60.80 35.60
CA LYS A 3 -28.17 60.93 34.50
C LYS A 3 -27.80 59.58 33.89
N TYR A 4 -27.83 58.52 34.69
CA TYR A 4 -27.61 57.13 34.28
C TYR A 4 -28.61 56.60 33.25
N THR A 5 -29.89 56.98 33.34
CA THR A 5 -30.93 56.47 32.42
C THR A 5 -30.80 57.03 31.00
N LYS A 6 -30.20 58.23 30.84
CA LYS A 6 -29.90 58.81 29.52
C LYS A 6 -28.71 58.15 28.83
N ILE A 7 -27.70 57.74 29.60
CA ILE A 7 -26.49 57.10 29.08
C ILE A 7 -26.81 55.68 28.58
N ILE A 8 -27.58 54.91 29.35
CA ILE A 8 -27.97 53.54 29.00
C ILE A 8 -28.79 53.52 27.69
N ARG A 9 -29.71 54.47 27.49
CA ARG A 9 -30.56 54.55 26.29
C ARG A 9 -29.80 54.89 25.00
N LYS A 10 -28.60 55.49 25.12
CA LYS A 10 -27.76 55.88 23.98
C LYS A 10 -26.76 54.80 23.58
N ILE A 11 -26.37 53.95 24.53
CA ILE A 11 -25.36 52.88 24.35
C ILE A 11 -26.01 51.57 23.91
N TYR A 12 -27.21 51.25 24.41
CA TYR A 12 -27.93 50.01 24.09
C TYR A 12 -28.10 49.71 22.59
N PRO A 13 -28.48 50.67 21.71
CA PRO A 13 -28.63 50.36 20.28
C PRO A 13 -27.32 50.05 19.55
N CYS A 14 -26.16 50.39 20.12
CA CYS A 14 -24.84 50.03 19.59
C CYS A 14 -24.31 48.71 20.14
N VAL A 15 -24.57 48.42 21.41
CA VAL A 15 -24.00 47.24 22.09
C VAL A 15 -24.85 45.98 21.87
N LEU A 16 -26.17 46.13 21.76
CA LEU A 16 -27.09 45.01 21.53
C LEU A 16 -26.81 44.22 20.23
N PRO A 17 -26.56 44.84 19.05
CA PRO A 17 -26.21 44.08 17.85
C PRO A 17 -24.84 43.41 17.95
N LEU A 18 -23.86 44.01 18.63
CA LEU A 18 -22.56 43.39 18.87
C LEU A 18 -22.67 42.16 19.78
N LEU A 19 -23.49 42.25 20.82
CA LEU A 19 -23.79 41.12 21.71
C LEU A 19 -24.54 40.01 20.96
N TYR A 20 -25.47 40.37 20.07
CA TYR A 20 -26.19 39.41 19.25
C TYR A 20 -25.27 38.66 18.28
N VAL A 21 -24.35 39.36 17.60
CA VAL A 21 -23.34 38.75 16.73
C VAL A 21 -22.39 37.84 17.53
N ALA A 22 -21.97 38.25 18.73
CA ALA A 22 -21.12 37.44 19.58
C ALA A 22 -21.82 36.13 20.02
N VAL A 23 -23.11 36.20 20.36
CA VAL A 23 -23.92 35.02 20.69
C VAL A 23 -24.09 34.12 19.47
N LEU A 24 -24.34 34.68 18.27
CA LEU A 24 -24.42 33.89 17.04
C LEU A 24 -23.11 33.18 16.71
N LEU A 25 -21.97 33.86 16.84
CA LEU A 25 -20.65 33.26 16.66
C LEU A 25 -20.37 32.16 17.69
N PHE A 26 -20.81 32.35 18.94
CA PHE A 26 -20.67 31.33 19.98
C PHE A 26 -21.55 30.11 19.69
N VAL A 27 -22.80 30.29 19.26
CA VAL A 27 -23.67 29.18 18.84
C VAL A 27 -23.11 28.47 17.61
N LEU A 28 -22.60 29.21 16.62
CA LEU A 28 -21.93 28.63 15.45
C LEU A 28 -20.68 27.84 15.85
N TYR A 29 -19.87 28.38 16.77
CA TYR A 29 -18.72 27.70 17.35
C TYR A 29 -19.13 26.40 18.05
N VAL A 30 -20.11 26.44 18.96
CA VAL A 30 -20.58 25.25 19.69
C VAL A 30 -21.16 24.20 18.74
N THR A 31 -21.91 24.60 17.72
CA THR A 31 -22.51 23.67 16.73
C THR A 31 -21.45 23.04 15.81
N ILE A 32 -20.48 23.82 15.33
CA ILE A 32 -19.34 23.31 14.56
C ILE A 32 -18.48 22.38 15.42
N TRP A 33 -18.23 22.73 16.69
CA TRP A 33 -17.50 21.88 17.64
C TRP A 33 -18.24 20.60 17.98
N GLN A 34 -19.57 20.61 18.08
CA GLN A 34 -20.36 19.39 18.28
C GLN A 34 -20.31 18.46 17.06
N GLN A 35 -20.29 18.97 15.83
CA GLN A 35 -20.09 18.16 14.62
C GLN A 35 -18.66 17.65 14.45
N LEU A 36 -17.65 18.38 14.95
CA LEU A 36 -16.25 17.94 14.95
C LEU A 36 -15.89 17.04 16.15
N SER A 37 -16.69 17.01 17.22
CA SER A 37 -16.46 16.17 18.39
C SER A 37 -16.30 14.66 18.10
N PRO A 38 -17.07 14.02 17.18
CA PRO A 38 -16.80 12.63 16.80
C PRO A 38 -15.49 12.47 16.01
N ILE A 39 -15.00 13.51 15.33
CA ILE A 39 -13.74 13.49 14.55
C ILE A 39 -12.53 13.71 15.48
N ILE A 40 -12.66 14.55 16.51
CA ILE A 40 -11.60 14.76 17.51
C ILE A 40 -11.52 13.58 18.49
N SER A 41 -12.64 12.93 18.80
CA SER A 41 -12.62 11.66 19.57
C SER A 41 -11.97 10.54 18.76
N ALA A 42 -12.26 10.43 17.45
CA ALA A 42 -11.58 9.49 16.56
C ALA A 42 -10.08 9.81 16.42
N ALA A 43 -9.71 11.08 16.23
CA ALA A 43 -8.30 11.49 16.13
C ALA A 43 -7.53 11.34 17.46
N SER A 44 -8.18 11.52 18.62
CA SER A 44 -7.58 11.27 19.93
C SER A 44 -7.48 9.78 20.25
N LEU A 45 -8.39 8.95 19.72
CA LEU A 45 -8.27 7.49 19.75
C LEU A 45 -7.17 6.99 18.80
N PHE A 46 -6.94 7.69 17.68
CA PHE A 46 -5.86 7.38 16.73
C PHE A 46 -4.47 7.87 17.20
N ILE A 47 -4.38 8.96 17.95
CA ILE A 47 -3.09 9.46 18.48
C ILE A 47 -2.73 8.78 19.82
N ALA A 48 -3.70 8.32 20.60
CA ALA A 48 -3.42 7.47 21.78
C ALA A 48 -3.01 6.02 21.41
N SER A 49 -3.16 5.62 20.15
CA SER A 49 -2.76 4.30 19.65
C SER A 49 -1.25 4.17 19.39
N GLU A 50 -0.49 5.27 19.32
CA GLU A 50 0.96 5.18 19.09
C GLU A 50 1.75 4.84 20.37
N ASP A 51 1.21 5.11 21.56
CA ASP A 51 1.88 4.83 22.85
C ASP A 51 1.23 3.69 23.68
N ALA A 52 0.01 3.25 23.34
CA ALA A 52 -0.71 2.22 24.10
C ALA A 52 -0.59 0.78 23.53
N THR A 53 0.16 0.55 22.46
CA THR A 53 0.33 -0.80 21.88
C THR A 53 1.42 -1.63 22.54
N ASN A 54 2.06 -1.15 23.61
CA ASN A 54 3.12 -1.90 24.30
C ASN A 54 2.61 -2.90 25.36
N SER A 55 1.33 -3.29 25.32
CA SER A 55 0.79 -4.30 26.24
C SER A 55 -0.43 -5.08 25.71
N VAL A 56 -0.77 -5.00 24.42
CA VAL A 56 -1.67 -6.00 23.82
C VAL A 56 -0.83 -7.23 23.52
N GLU A 57 -0.79 -8.11 24.52
CA GLU A 57 -0.56 -9.55 24.44
C GLU A 57 0.01 -10.05 23.09
N ASP A 58 1.29 -10.45 23.11
CA ASP A 58 1.99 -11.22 22.06
C ASP A 58 1.38 -12.63 21.89
N THR A 59 0.06 -12.77 21.94
CA THR A 59 -0.64 -14.02 21.63
C THR A 59 -0.64 -14.18 20.12
N GLU A 60 0.26 -15.03 19.62
CA GLU A 60 0.22 -15.50 18.24
C GLU A 60 -1.12 -16.22 18.01
N LEU A 61 -1.96 -15.63 17.15
CA LEU A 61 -3.16 -16.31 16.69
C LEU A 61 -2.76 -17.53 15.85
N PRO A 62 -3.51 -18.63 15.92
CA PRO A 62 -3.29 -19.77 15.05
C PRO A 62 -3.37 -19.32 13.58
N SER A 63 -2.43 -19.80 12.78
CA SER A 63 -2.31 -19.48 11.36
C SER A 63 -3.50 -20.05 10.59
N ILE A 64 -4.23 -19.20 9.85
CA ILE A 64 -5.28 -19.70 8.93
C ILE A 64 -4.68 -20.33 7.67
N PHE A 65 -3.40 -20.04 7.41
CA PHE A 65 -2.63 -20.64 6.33
C PHE A 65 -2.27 -22.11 6.61
N ASP A 66 -2.00 -22.47 7.87
CA ASP A 66 -1.52 -23.81 8.23
C ASP A 66 -2.66 -24.81 8.49
N ASN A 67 -3.92 -24.42 8.26
CA ASN A 67 -5.02 -25.38 8.20
C ASN A 67 -4.76 -26.36 7.05
N GLU A 68 -5.22 -27.60 7.20
CA GLU A 68 -5.03 -28.75 6.29
C GLU A 68 -5.62 -28.50 4.89
N VAL A 69 -5.03 -27.57 4.15
CA VAL A 69 -5.36 -27.25 2.77
C VAL A 69 -4.46 -28.11 1.89
N ASP A 70 -5.08 -29.00 1.12
CA ASP A 70 -4.37 -29.67 0.04
C ASP A 70 -4.07 -28.64 -1.05
N TYR A 71 -2.84 -28.14 -1.07
CA TYR A 71 -2.37 -27.13 -2.00
C TYR A 71 -2.41 -27.60 -3.47
N SER A 72 -2.56 -28.91 -3.73
CA SER A 72 -2.73 -29.44 -5.08
C SER A 72 -4.11 -29.16 -5.69
N ASP A 73 -5.11 -28.88 -4.85
CA ASP A 73 -6.49 -28.56 -5.26
C ASP A 73 -6.74 -27.04 -5.38
N LEU A 74 -5.79 -26.20 -4.97
CA LEU A 74 -5.92 -24.77 -5.19
C LEU A 74 -5.94 -24.49 -6.70
N PRO A 75 -6.76 -23.53 -7.16
CA PRO A 75 -6.75 -23.10 -8.56
C PRO A 75 -5.36 -22.54 -8.89
N TYR A 76 -4.48 -23.41 -9.39
CA TYR A 76 -3.13 -23.10 -9.81
C TYR A 76 -3.17 -22.74 -11.29
N ILE A 77 -2.64 -21.56 -11.60
CA ILE A 77 -2.40 -21.17 -12.99
C ILE A 77 -0.91 -21.39 -13.21
N ILE A 78 -0.55 -22.28 -14.14
CA ILE A 78 0.85 -22.43 -14.56
C ILE A 78 1.19 -21.16 -15.33
N VAL A 79 1.95 -20.26 -14.71
CA VAL A 79 2.56 -19.13 -15.40
C VAL A 79 4.01 -19.52 -15.60
N ASP A 80 4.42 -19.76 -16.85
CA ASP A 80 5.84 -19.95 -17.13
C ASP A 80 6.57 -18.68 -16.67
N PRO A 81 7.57 -18.77 -15.77
CA PRO A 81 8.31 -17.60 -15.36
C PRO A 81 8.97 -16.98 -16.60
N PRO A 82 8.94 -15.66 -16.78
CA PRO A 82 9.58 -15.03 -17.92
C PRO A 82 11.05 -15.44 -17.96
N SER A 83 11.46 -16.00 -19.10
CA SER A 83 12.82 -16.46 -19.33
C SER A 83 13.78 -15.26 -19.30
N GLY A 84 14.46 -15.07 -18.17
CA GLY A 84 15.66 -14.23 -18.08
C GLY A 84 15.54 -13.04 -17.14
N SER A 85 15.79 -13.24 -15.84
CA SER A 85 16.32 -12.17 -15.00
C SER A 85 17.84 -12.17 -15.12
N ALA A 86 18.36 -11.34 -16.02
CA ALA A 86 19.76 -10.95 -15.99
C ALA A 86 19.98 -10.10 -14.73
N ASP A 87 20.94 -10.50 -13.89
CA ASP A 87 21.39 -9.79 -12.70
C ASP A 87 21.72 -8.32 -13.03
N PRO A 88 20.90 -7.33 -12.61
CA PRO A 88 21.23 -5.95 -12.82
C PRO A 88 22.24 -5.57 -11.73
N GLY A 89 23.51 -5.50 -12.14
CA GLY A 89 24.64 -5.19 -11.29
C GLY A 89 24.40 -4.01 -10.34
N GLU A 90 24.96 -4.17 -9.15
CA GLU A 90 25.01 -3.24 -8.02
C GLU A 90 25.28 -1.79 -8.45
N GLN A 91 24.22 -0.97 -8.50
CA GLN A 91 24.32 0.49 -8.59
C GLN A 91 24.01 1.13 -7.23
N ASP A 92 24.82 0.81 -6.22
CA ASP A 92 24.92 1.61 -4.99
C ASP A 92 26.30 2.27 -4.96
N LYS A 93 26.42 3.45 -5.59
CA LYS A 93 27.42 4.45 -5.19
C LYS A 93 26.75 5.81 -5.10
N GLN A 94 26.44 6.25 -3.88
CA GLN A 94 26.33 7.68 -3.62
C GLN A 94 27.73 8.31 -3.73
N PRO A 95 27.86 9.55 -4.23
CA PRO A 95 29.11 10.28 -4.17
C PRO A 95 29.44 10.61 -2.72
N GLU A 96 30.53 10.05 -2.20
CA GLU A 96 31.14 10.48 -0.95
C GLU A 96 31.61 11.93 -1.14
N ASN A 97 31.03 12.85 -0.39
CA ASN A 97 31.47 14.23 -0.31
C ASN A 97 32.23 14.38 1.01
N ASP A 98 33.46 13.86 1.02
CA ASP A 98 34.36 13.97 2.16
C ASP A 98 35.13 15.28 2.09
N THR A 99 34.68 16.26 2.87
CA THR A 99 35.50 17.39 3.29
C THR A 99 36.43 16.96 4.42
N ASN A 100 37.74 16.81 4.17
CA ASN A 100 38.81 17.39 4.99
C ASN A 100 40.24 17.09 4.48
N GLY A 101 41.12 18.10 4.56
CA GLY A 101 42.56 17.91 4.78
C GLY A 101 43.50 18.26 3.63
N GLY A 102 44.16 19.41 3.70
CA GLY A 102 44.99 19.99 2.64
C GLY A 102 46.36 19.33 2.39
N SER A 103 47.01 19.69 1.28
CA SER A 103 48.13 20.65 1.29
C SER A 103 48.69 20.89 -0.13
N SER A 104 48.85 22.19 -0.47
CA SER A 104 49.88 22.82 -1.31
C SER A 104 50.28 22.23 -2.69
N SER A 105 50.05 22.99 -3.78
CA SER A 105 51.10 23.86 -4.37
C SER A 105 50.70 24.48 -5.72
N GLY A 106 50.99 25.77 -5.87
CA GLY A 106 51.50 26.41 -7.09
C GLY A 106 50.62 26.57 -8.34
N GLY A 107 50.32 27.81 -8.72
CA GLY A 107 50.11 28.18 -10.13
C GLY A 107 49.09 29.29 -10.39
N LYS A 108 49.55 30.54 -10.43
CA LYS A 108 48.83 31.66 -11.05
C LYS A 108 48.71 31.43 -12.57
N THR A 109 47.58 31.78 -13.18
CA THR A 109 47.49 32.64 -14.38
C THR A 109 46.03 32.93 -14.76
N SER A 110 45.89 34.02 -15.51
CA SER A 110 44.73 34.85 -15.80
C SER A 110 43.99 34.52 -17.09
N GLY A 111 42.70 34.91 -17.15
CA GLY A 111 42.13 35.56 -18.34
C GLY A 111 41.06 34.76 -19.10
N GLY A 112 40.03 35.49 -19.58
CA GLY A 112 39.22 35.06 -20.73
C GLY A 112 37.70 35.09 -20.54
N LYS A 113 37.07 36.23 -20.88
CA LYS A 113 35.66 36.29 -21.31
C LYS A 113 35.49 35.48 -22.60
N THR A 114 34.36 34.76 -22.74
CA THR A 114 33.58 34.71 -23.99
C THR A 114 32.14 34.26 -23.76
N SER A 115 31.28 34.81 -24.60
CA SER A 115 29.82 34.77 -24.71
C SER A 115 29.29 33.66 -25.63
N GLY A 116 27.97 33.42 -25.57
CA GLY A 116 27.15 32.70 -26.56
C GLY A 116 26.66 31.35 -26.03
N GLY A 117 25.43 30.89 -26.22
CA GLY A 117 24.28 31.31 -27.01
C GLY A 117 23.17 30.25 -26.82
N SER A 118 21.94 30.61 -27.19
CA SER A 118 20.67 29.87 -27.08
C SER A 118 20.63 28.38 -27.45
N SER A 119 19.74 27.62 -26.79
CA SER A 119 18.73 26.71 -27.36
C SER A 119 17.95 26.07 -26.19
N SER A 120 16.64 26.28 -25.97
CA SER A 120 15.47 25.74 -26.70
C SER A 120 15.45 24.21 -26.85
N GLY A 121 14.32 23.59 -26.47
CA GLY A 121 13.95 22.18 -26.68
C GLY A 121 14.01 21.38 -25.36
N GLY A 122 12.95 20.79 -24.81
CA GLY A 122 11.83 20.13 -25.48
C GLY A 122 12.16 18.63 -25.66
N GLY A 123 11.47 17.76 -24.92
CA GLY A 123 11.58 16.29 -25.01
C GLY A 123 11.59 15.68 -23.61
N SER A 124 10.45 15.28 -23.03
CA SER A 124 9.73 14.04 -23.40
C SER A 124 10.71 12.88 -23.60
N SER A 125 11.30 12.41 -22.50
CA SER A 125 11.99 11.12 -22.47
C SER A 125 10.94 10.02 -22.52
N LYS A 126 10.53 9.68 -23.74
CA LYS A 126 9.95 8.38 -24.08
C LYS A 126 11.02 7.32 -23.83
N THR A 127 11.12 6.79 -22.61
CA THR A 127 11.80 5.51 -22.38
C THR A 127 10.83 4.41 -22.81
N GLY A 128 11.12 3.87 -24.00
CA GLY A 128 10.31 2.86 -24.67
C GLY A 128 10.36 1.51 -23.98
N TYR A 129 9.47 1.30 -23.02
CA TYR A 129 9.00 -0.04 -22.71
C TYR A 129 7.97 -0.41 -23.76
N LYS A 130 8.24 -1.50 -24.49
CA LYS A 130 7.29 -2.08 -25.43
C LYS A 130 5.95 -2.25 -24.71
N GLN A 131 4.84 -1.92 -25.38
CA GLN A 131 3.55 -2.47 -25.03
C GLN A 131 3.73 -4.00 -24.95
N TYR A 132 3.84 -4.54 -23.75
CA TYR A 132 3.79 -5.97 -23.56
C TYR A 132 2.34 -6.37 -23.79
N LEU A 133 2.14 -7.16 -24.84
CA LEU A 133 0.85 -7.59 -25.35
C LEU A 133 0.06 -8.24 -24.20
N ALA A 134 -1.10 -7.66 -23.91
CA ALA A 134 -2.13 -8.25 -23.08
C ALA A 134 -2.85 -9.32 -23.90
N GLU A 135 -2.28 -10.53 -24.01
CA GLU A 135 -2.93 -11.63 -24.74
C GLU A 135 -2.79 -13.03 -24.10
N GLU A 136 -2.26 -13.15 -22.88
CA GLU A 136 -2.44 -14.38 -22.10
C GLU A 136 -3.69 -14.24 -21.23
N THR A 137 -4.81 -14.76 -21.72
CA THR A 137 -6.03 -14.90 -20.91
C THR A 137 -5.88 -16.10 -20.00
N TYR A 138 -5.56 -15.85 -18.74
CA TYR A 138 -5.56 -16.89 -17.70
C TYR A 138 -7.00 -17.24 -17.30
N PRO A 139 -7.32 -18.53 -17.06
CA PRO A 139 -8.65 -18.90 -16.58
C PRO A 139 -8.94 -18.20 -15.26
N THR A 140 -10.09 -17.52 -15.19
CA THR A 140 -10.50 -16.80 -13.98
C THR A 140 -11.42 -17.68 -13.15
N THR A 141 -11.01 -17.97 -11.92
CA THR A 141 -11.85 -18.67 -10.93
C THR A 141 -12.54 -17.65 -10.02
N TYR A 142 -13.78 -17.91 -9.64
CA TYR A 142 -14.53 -17.07 -8.70
C TYR A 142 -14.73 -17.81 -7.37
N LEU A 143 -14.53 -17.09 -6.26
CA LEU A 143 -14.76 -17.58 -4.90
C LEU A 143 -15.81 -16.71 -4.23
N LEU A 144 -16.75 -17.33 -3.53
CA LEU A 144 -17.68 -16.58 -2.69
C LEU A 144 -16.96 -16.12 -1.41
N ALA A 145 -17.11 -14.84 -1.06
CA ALA A 145 -16.48 -14.23 0.10
C ALA A 145 -16.82 -14.96 1.42
N GLU A 146 -18.02 -15.57 1.52
CA GLU A 146 -18.43 -16.37 2.69
C GLU A 146 -17.57 -17.63 2.91
N ASN A 147 -16.91 -18.12 1.85
CA ASN A 147 -16.01 -19.27 1.90
C ASN A 147 -14.54 -18.87 2.05
N VAL A 148 -14.25 -17.57 2.16
CA VAL A 148 -12.90 -17.03 2.32
C VAL A 148 -12.75 -16.50 3.75
N SER A 149 -11.84 -17.09 4.52
CA SER A 149 -11.52 -16.57 5.85
C SER A 149 -10.76 -15.25 5.74
N TYR A 150 -11.39 -14.16 6.18
CA TYR A 150 -10.75 -12.85 6.25
C TYR A 150 -9.77 -12.81 7.44
N PRO A 151 -8.50 -12.39 7.25
CA PRO A 151 -7.49 -12.43 8.30
C PRO A 151 -7.71 -11.37 9.37
N LYS A 152 -7.37 -11.71 10.62
CA LYS A 152 -7.37 -10.81 11.77
C LYS A 152 -5.99 -10.19 11.97
N TYR A 153 -5.94 -9.09 12.73
CA TYR A 153 -4.66 -8.47 13.08
C TYR A 153 -3.69 -9.50 13.70
N ASN A 154 -2.43 -9.47 13.25
CA ASN A 154 -1.35 -10.35 13.65
C ASN A 154 -1.50 -11.84 13.24
N GLU A 155 -2.47 -12.17 12.39
CA GLU A 155 -2.70 -13.53 11.88
C GLU A 155 -1.90 -13.79 10.59
N HIS A 156 -1.19 -14.92 10.54
CA HIS A 156 -0.52 -15.40 9.33
C HIS A 156 -1.56 -15.99 8.38
N TYR A 157 -1.63 -15.48 7.14
CA TYR A 157 -2.67 -15.89 6.19
C TYR A 157 -2.18 -16.16 4.77
N ALA A 158 -0.93 -15.83 4.46
CA ALA A 158 -0.39 -15.99 3.13
C ALA A 158 1.14 -16.06 3.14
N MET A 159 1.71 -16.50 2.03
CA MET A 159 3.14 -16.52 1.74
C MET A 159 3.40 -15.73 0.47
N VAL A 160 4.50 -14.97 0.41
CA VAL A 160 4.98 -14.30 -0.80
C VAL A 160 6.37 -14.78 -1.15
N ASP A 161 6.63 -15.10 -2.41
CA ASP A 161 7.99 -15.31 -2.89
C ASP A 161 8.67 -13.97 -3.21
N ILE A 162 9.77 -13.69 -2.52
CA ILE A 162 10.61 -12.52 -2.72
C ILE A 162 11.95 -12.99 -3.30
N TYR A 163 11.96 -13.25 -4.61
CA TYR A 163 13.16 -13.67 -5.34
C TYR A 163 13.80 -14.95 -4.77
N GLY A 164 13.04 -16.04 -4.73
CA GLY A 164 13.50 -17.34 -4.20
C GLY A 164 13.56 -17.38 -2.67
N ARG A 165 12.81 -16.51 -2.00
CA ARG A 165 12.66 -16.49 -0.54
C ARG A 165 11.18 -16.42 -0.23
N GLU A 166 10.67 -17.49 0.35
CA GLU A 166 9.33 -17.49 0.91
C GLU A 166 9.28 -16.65 2.19
N VAL A 167 8.34 -15.71 2.22
CA VAL A 167 8.11 -14.79 3.33
C VAL A 167 6.67 -14.91 3.79
N LYS A 168 6.48 -15.17 5.08
CA LYS A 168 5.17 -15.15 5.74
C LYS A 168 4.55 -13.75 5.66
N ILE A 169 3.27 -13.69 5.33
CA ILE A 169 2.46 -12.47 5.34
C ILE A 169 1.46 -12.54 6.49
N PHE A 170 1.50 -11.50 7.31
CA PHE A 170 0.58 -11.31 8.43
C PHE A 170 -0.30 -10.09 8.15
N PHE A 171 -1.54 -10.10 8.65
CA PHE A 171 -2.42 -8.94 8.51
C PHE A 171 -2.14 -7.91 9.60
N GLY A 172 -1.85 -6.66 9.22
CA GLY A 172 -1.26 -5.62 10.06
C GLY A 172 0.18 -5.30 9.66
N ASP A 173 0.62 -4.05 9.87
CA ASP A 173 1.97 -3.55 9.56
C ASP A 173 2.70 -2.94 10.77
N GLY A 174 2.23 -3.29 11.98
CA GLY A 174 2.85 -2.90 13.24
C GLY A 174 4.16 -3.63 13.56
N ASN A 175 4.90 -3.13 14.56
CA ASN A 175 6.21 -3.68 14.95
C ASN A 175 6.17 -5.17 15.34
N ALA A 176 5.10 -5.63 15.99
CA ALA A 176 4.94 -7.05 16.35
C ALA A 176 4.88 -7.95 15.11
N VAL A 177 4.21 -7.48 14.04
CA VAL A 177 4.11 -8.18 12.77
C VAL A 177 5.43 -8.16 12.00
N LEU A 178 6.05 -6.99 11.84
CA LEU A 178 7.25 -6.84 11.00
C LEU A 178 8.49 -7.59 11.54
N LYS A 179 8.48 -7.98 12.82
CA LYS A 179 9.48 -8.90 13.40
C LYS A 179 9.36 -10.32 12.82
N LYS A 180 8.16 -10.75 12.45
CA LYS A 180 7.81 -12.13 12.09
C LYS A 180 7.70 -12.38 10.57
N GLY A 181 7.48 -11.33 9.77
CA GLY A 181 7.35 -11.47 8.33
C GLY A 181 7.06 -10.15 7.63
N ALA A 182 6.43 -10.25 6.46
CA ALA A 182 5.79 -9.12 5.80
C ALA A 182 4.46 -8.79 6.49
N GLY A 183 4.15 -7.51 6.62
CA GLY A 183 2.89 -7.02 7.15
C GLY A 183 2.02 -6.42 6.05
N GLN A 184 0.80 -6.91 5.89
CA GLN A 184 -0.20 -6.25 5.06
C GLN A 184 -0.84 -5.10 5.81
N SER A 185 -0.87 -3.90 5.23
CA SER A 185 -1.56 -2.77 5.83
C SER A 185 -3.06 -3.03 5.94
N MET A 186 -3.66 -2.77 7.10
CA MET A 186 -5.10 -2.99 7.32
C MET A 186 -5.99 -2.02 6.53
N GLY A 187 -5.40 -0.96 5.95
CA GLY A 187 -6.10 -0.08 4.99
C GLY A 187 -6.17 -0.65 3.57
N SER A 188 -5.59 -1.83 3.32
CA SER A 188 -5.56 -2.54 2.04
C SER A 188 -6.35 -3.85 2.14
N MET A 189 -6.71 -4.47 1.01
CA MET A 189 -7.47 -5.73 1.01
C MET A 189 -6.59 -6.94 0.77
N PRO A 190 -6.98 -8.14 1.24
CA PRO A 190 -6.32 -9.39 0.85
C PRO A 190 -6.41 -9.65 -0.68
N PRO A 191 -5.55 -10.53 -1.22
CA PRO A 191 -5.61 -10.96 -2.62
C PRO A 191 -7.01 -11.41 -3.07
N GLY A 192 -7.39 -11.04 -4.29
CA GLY A 192 -8.66 -11.43 -4.91
C GLY A 192 -9.85 -10.52 -4.61
N PHE A 193 -9.76 -9.59 -3.66
CA PHE A 193 -10.84 -8.68 -3.28
C PHE A 193 -10.93 -7.40 -4.15
N GLY A 194 -10.18 -7.30 -5.26
CA GLY A 194 -10.38 -6.23 -6.25
C GLY A 194 -9.87 -4.85 -5.83
N ARG A 195 -9.05 -4.76 -4.78
CA ARG A 195 -8.52 -3.53 -4.20
C ARG A 195 -7.00 -3.64 -3.99
N PRO A 196 -6.28 -2.52 -3.80
CA PRO A 196 -4.85 -2.55 -3.57
C PRO A 196 -4.47 -3.41 -2.36
N ILE A 197 -3.31 -4.06 -2.46
CA ILE A 197 -2.67 -4.88 -1.43
C ILE A 197 -1.34 -4.22 -1.10
N LEU A 198 -1.20 -3.67 0.11
CA LEU A 198 0.01 -2.96 0.52
C LEU A 198 0.81 -3.80 1.51
N LEU A 199 1.95 -4.34 1.08
CA LEU A 199 2.82 -5.17 1.91
C LEU A 199 4.10 -4.41 2.30
N GLY A 200 4.35 -4.33 3.60
CA GLY A 200 5.56 -3.77 4.18
C GLY A 200 6.49 -4.85 4.73
N GLY A 201 7.79 -4.64 4.62
CA GLY A 201 8.80 -5.51 5.23
C GLY A 201 10.11 -4.76 5.46
N HIS A 202 10.95 -5.26 6.37
CA HIS A 202 12.25 -4.64 6.63
C HIS A 202 13.25 -4.90 5.48
N ASN A 203 13.98 -3.85 5.08
CA ASN A 203 14.91 -3.85 3.94
C ASN A 203 16.20 -4.65 4.17
N ASN A 204 16.40 -5.16 5.39
CA ASN A 204 17.58 -5.92 5.81
C ASN A 204 17.23 -7.39 6.12
N SER A 205 15.95 -7.74 6.21
CA SER A 205 15.47 -9.11 6.49
C SER A 205 14.58 -9.63 5.36
N TYR A 206 13.27 -9.67 5.55
CA TYR A 206 12.29 -10.28 4.66
C TYR A 206 12.28 -9.62 3.28
N PHE A 207 12.40 -8.30 3.20
CA PHE A 207 12.35 -7.53 1.95
C PHE A 207 13.73 -7.10 1.45
N LYS A 208 14.82 -7.76 1.91
CA LYS A 208 16.18 -7.46 1.45
C LYS A 208 16.36 -7.60 -0.07
N ASN A 209 15.62 -8.51 -0.69
CA ASN A 209 15.77 -8.82 -2.12
C ASN A 209 14.79 -8.06 -3.03
N ILE A 210 13.88 -7.23 -2.51
CA ILE A 210 12.90 -6.54 -3.37
C ILE A 210 13.54 -5.60 -4.39
N LYS A 211 14.78 -5.15 -4.12
CA LYS A 211 15.58 -4.32 -5.03
C LYS A 211 15.95 -5.02 -6.35
N LYS A 212 15.80 -6.34 -6.39
CA LYS A 212 16.07 -7.13 -7.60
C LYS A 212 14.92 -7.02 -8.61
N TYR A 213 13.71 -6.66 -8.18
CA TYR A 213 12.54 -6.58 -9.05
C TYR A 213 12.73 -5.54 -10.15
N ILE A 214 12.55 -5.99 -11.39
CA ILE A 214 12.50 -5.20 -12.60
C ILE A 214 11.12 -5.34 -13.26
N VAL A 215 10.79 -4.39 -14.12
CA VAL A 215 9.54 -4.41 -14.91
C VAL A 215 9.47 -5.71 -15.72
N GLY A 216 8.35 -6.42 -15.59
CA GLY A 216 8.08 -7.70 -16.24
C GLY A 216 8.19 -8.92 -15.33
N ASP A 217 8.86 -8.79 -14.17
CA ASP A 217 8.95 -9.89 -13.20
C ASP A 217 7.58 -10.28 -12.64
N VAL A 218 7.46 -11.54 -12.21
CA VAL A 218 6.25 -12.07 -11.58
C VAL A 218 6.48 -12.30 -10.09
N ILE A 219 5.57 -11.80 -9.27
CA ILE A 219 5.50 -12.02 -7.82
C ILE A 219 4.34 -12.98 -7.55
N THR A 220 4.62 -14.03 -6.78
CA THR A 220 3.61 -15.02 -6.39
C THR A 220 3.20 -14.83 -4.94
N ILE A 221 1.90 -14.76 -4.68
CA ILE A 221 1.30 -14.83 -3.34
C ILE A 221 0.44 -16.07 -3.25
N THR A 222 0.72 -16.92 -2.26
CA THR A 222 -0.07 -18.10 -1.94
C THR A 222 -0.90 -17.81 -0.71
N THR A 223 -2.21 -18.00 -0.78
CA THR A 223 -3.14 -17.96 0.35
C THR A 223 -3.73 -19.36 0.57
N ASN A 224 -4.51 -19.55 1.64
CA ASN A 224 -5.25 -20.80 1.88
C ASN A 224 -6.44 -21.02 0.92
N TYR A 225 -6.71 -20.07 0.01
CA TYR A 225 -7.84 -20.09 -0.93
C TYR A 225 -7.44 -19.85 -2.39
N GLY A 226 -6.17 -19.62 -2.68
CA GLY A 226 -5.71 -19.46 -4.05
C GLY A 226 -4.25 -19.03 -4.18
N VAL A 227 -3.74 -19.16 -5.40
CA VAL A 227 -2.43 -18.64 -5.80
C VAL A 227 -2.65 -17.44 -6.71
N TYR A 228 -1.93 -16.37 -6.42
CA TYR A 228 -2.05 -15.09 -7.10
C TYR A 228 -0.72 -14.71 -7.72
N TYR A 229 -0.77 -14.26 -8.97
CA TYR A 229 0.39 -13.83 -9.72
C TYR A 229 0.25 -12.35 -10.08
N TYR A 230 1.29 -11.59 -9.79
CA TYR A 230 1.34 -10.16 -10.05
C TYR A 230 2.55 -9.83 -10.90
N ARG A 231 2.38 -9.06 -11.96
CA ARG A 231 3.46 -8.64 -12.86
C ARG A 231 3.93 -7.24 -12.50
N VAL A 232 5.22 -7.08 -12.22
CA VAL A 232 5.83 -5.79 -11.90
C VAL A 232 5.75 -4.88 -13.13
N TYR A 233 5.21 -3.69 -12.95
CA TYR A 233 5.11 -2.69 -14.02
C TYR A 233 5.86 -1.39 -13.71
N GLU A 234 6.16 -1.11 -12.44
CA GLU A 234 6.90 0.09 -12.03
C GLU A 234 7.66 -0.12 -10.70
N THR A 235 8.78 0.58 -10.54
CA THR A 235 9.43 0.78 -9.25
C THR A 235 9.65 2.26 -8.99
N LYS A 236 9.57 2.67 -7.72
CA LYS A 236 9.60 4.10 -7.35
C LYS A 236 10.25 4.32 -6.00
N ILE A 237 10.96 5.43 -5.86
CA ILE A 237 11.38 5.95 -4.55
C ILE A 237 10.51 7.15 -4.21
N ALA A 238 9.86 7.11 -3.05
CA ALA A 238 9.03 8.21 -2.56
C ALA A 238 9.32 8.52 -1.10
N GLY A 239 8.84 9.67 -0.62
CA GLY A 239 8.96 10.04 0.79
C GLY A 239 8.12 9.13 1.67
N ARG A 240 8.56 8.88 2.92
CA ARG A 240 7.80 8.07 3.89
C ARG A 240 6.36 8.60 4.11
N ASN A 241 6.16 9.90 3.98
CA ASN A 241 4.88 10.57 4.21
C ASN A 241 4.10 10.81 2.90
N ASP A 242 4.56 10.27 1.77
CA ASP A 242 3.85 10.35 0.50
C ASP A 242 2.80 9.24 0.45
N TYR A 243 1.63 9.50 1.04
CA TYR A 243 0.53 8.54 1.06
C TYR A 243 -0.02 8.24 -0.34
N ASN A 244 0.15 9.14 -1.32
CA ASN A 244 -0.29 8.87 -2.68
C ASN A 244 0.52 7.75 -3.34
N ALA A 245 1.73 7.44 -2.83
CA ALA A 245 2.53 6.32 -3.33
C ALA A 245 1.97 4.95 -2.94
N THR A 246 0.96 4.86 -2.07
CA THR A 246 0.37 3.59 -1.64
C THR A 246 -0.85 3.17 -2.46
N HIS A 247 -1.38 4.06 -3.30
CA HIS A 247 -2.55 3.83 -4.17
C HIS A 247 -3.80 3.28 -3.46
N LEU A 248 -3.91 3.36 -2.12
CA LEU A 248 -4.99 2.70 -1.35
C LEU A 248 -6.40 3.18 -1.74
N GLU A 249 -6.51 4.34 -2.38
CA GLU A 249 -7.75 4.89 -2.92
C GLU A 249 -8.23 4.21 -4.21
N TYR A 250 -7.35 3.49 -4.92
CA TYR A 250 -7.65 2.89 -6.23
C TYR A 250 -8.73 1.80 -6.12
N GLN A 251 -9.58 1.72 -7.15
CA GLN A 251 -10.67 0.74 -7.27
C GLN A 251 -10.28 -0.45 -8.16
N LYS A 252 -9.02 -0.89 -8.06
CA LYS A 252 -8.50 -2.06 -8.77
C LYS A 252 -7.52 -2.82 -7.88
N GLU A 253 -7.38 -4.11 -8.15
CA GLU A 253 -6.38 -4.94 -7.48
C GLU A 253 -4.97 -4.63 -8.00
N GLU A 254 -4.07 -4.37 -7.08
CA GLU A 254 -2.68 -4.03 -7.35
C GLU A 254 -1.85 -4.47 -6.15
N LEU A 255 -0.75 -5.18 -6.40
CA LEU A 255 0.21 -5.51 -5.36
C LEU A 255 1.27 -4.42 -5.25
N ILE A 256 1.47 -3.94 -4.03
CA ILE A 256 2.39 -2.85 -3.71
C ILE A 256 3.32 -3.33 -2.60
N LEU A 257 4.56 -3.63 -2.95
CA LEU A 257 5.59 -3.95 -1.97
C LEU A 257 6.32 -2.66 -1.60
N TYR A 258 6.56 -2.43 -0.31
CA TYR A 258 7.35 -1.28 0.13
C TYR A 258 8.32 -1.58 1.26
N THR A 259 9.46 -0.89 1.26
CA THR A 259 10.48 -1.00 2.31
C THR A 259 11.25 0.29 2.55
N CYS A 260 12.02 0.36 3.64
CA CYS A 260 12.90 1.49 3.94
C CYS A 260 13.98 1.68 2.86
N TYR A 261 14.18 2.93 2.42
CA TYR A 261 15.26 3.32 1.51
C TYR A 261 16.09 4.47 2.11
N PRO A 262 17.43 4.50 1.98
CA PRO A 262 18.28 3.56 1.24
C PRO A 262 18.32 2.15 1.85
N PHE A 263 18.72 1.17 1.04
CA PHE A 263 18.80 -0.23 1.47
C PHE A 263 19.85 -0.44 2.58
N SER A 264 19.76 -1.58 3.27
CA SER A 264 20.74 -2.02 4.29
C SER A 264 20.96 -1.06 5.47
N THR A 265 20.04 -0.12 5.69
CA THR A 265 20.15 0.90 6.73
C THR A 265 19.34 0.49 7.97
N LEU A 266 19.99 0.41 9.14
CA LEU A 266 19.35 0.09 10.43
C LEU A 266 18.69 1.31 11.12
N ARG A 267 18.55 2.43 10.41
CA ARG A 267 18.09 3.73 10.94
C ARG A 267 16.72 4.10 10.39
N LEU A 268 16.04 5.03 11.07
CA LEU A 268 14.84 5.66 10.53
C LEU A 268 15.17 6.38 9.23
N THR A 269 14.62 5.90 8.12
CA THR A 269 14.82 6.52 6.81
C THR A 269 13.64 7.37 6.39
N LYS A 270 13.94 8.45 5.64
CA LYS A 270 12.94 9.40 5.12
C LYS A 270 12.28 8.94 3.82
N GLN A 271 12.82 7.92 3.17
CA GLN A 271 12.38 7.44 1.86
C GLN A 271 11.96 5.97 1.93
N ARG A 272 11.14 5.58 0.98
CA ARG A 272 10.65 4.22 0.77
C ARG A 272 10.86 3.82 -0.68
N TYR A 273 11.24 2.57 -0.89
CA TYR A 273 11.29 1.94 -2.21
C TYR A 273 10.01 1.14 -2.39
N PHE A 274 9.33 1.37 -3.51
CA PHE A 274 8.07 0.75 -3.90
C PHE A 274 8.29 -0.11 -5.15
N VAL A 275 7.62 -1.26 -5.17
CA VAL A 275 7.43 -2.11 -6.34
C VAL A 275 5.93 -2.23 -6.57
N TYR A 276 5.47 -1.82 -7.75
CA TYR A 276 4.08 -1.89 -8.16
C TYR A 276 3.90 -3.03 -9.16
N ALA A 277 2.90 -3.87 -8.91
CA ALA A 277 2.61 -5.02 -9.74
C ALA A 277 1.10 -5.19 -9.97
N GLU A 278 0.73 -5.44 -11.22
CA GLU A 278 -0.67 -5.67 -11.62
C GLU A 278 -1.02 -7.14 -11.50
N LYS A 279 -2.24 -7.45 -11.05
CA LYS A 279 -2.70 -8.84 -10.99
C LYS A 279 -2.85 -9.40 -12.40
N ILE A 280 -2.15 -10.49 -12.71
CA ILE A 280 -2.27 -11.19 -14.00
C ILE A 280 -3.10 -12.48 -13.88
N ALA A 281 -3.05 -13.16 -12.72
CA ALA A 281 -3.72 -14.45 -12.53
C ALA A 281 -4.09 -14.68 -11.06
N GLY A 282 -5.11 -15.52 -10.84
CA GLY A 282 -5.59 -15.93 -9.52
C GLY A 282 -7.09 -15.69 -9.32
N PRO A 283 -7.71 -16.30 -8.30
CA PRO A 283 -9.15 -16.20 -8.08
C PRO A 283 -9.65 -14.77 -7.86
N ILE A 284 -10.92 -14.52 -8.14
CA ILE A 284 -11.63 -13.29 -7.79
C ILE A 284 -12.63 -13.62 -6.69
N VAL A 285 -12.57 -12.88 -5.59
CA VAL A 285 -13.50 -13.02 -4.48
C VAL A 285 -14.70 -12.09 -4.74
N VAL A 286 -15.90 -12.66 -4.76
CA VAL A 286 -17.17 -11.97 -5.01
C VAL A 286 -18.11 -12.14 -3.83
N ASN A 287 -18.99 -11.17 -3.59
CA ASN A 287 -19.93 -11.24 -2.46
C ASN A 287 -21.17 -12.07 -2.78
N SER A 288 -21.45 -12.30 -4.07
CA SER A 288 -22.62 -13.06 -4.50
C SER A 288 -22.39 -13.73 -5.86
N LEU A 289 -23.13 -14.81 -6.13
CA LEU A 289 -23.12 -15.47 -7.44
C LEU A 289 -23.57 -14.55 -8.58
N SER A 290 -24.34 -13.49 -8.26
CA SER A 290 -24.80 -12.51 -9.26
C SER A 290 -23.69 -11.61 -9.81
N GLU A 291 -22.55 -11.52 -9.12
CA GLU A 291 -21.37 -10.77 -9.57
C GLU A 291 -20.50 -11.58 -10.55
N ILE A 292 -20.74 -12.89 -10.68
CA ILE A 292 -20.02 -13.74 -11.63
C ILE A 292 -20.57 -13.43 -13.03
N PRO A 293 -19.71 -13.03 -13.99
CA PRO A 293 -20.15 -12.74 -15.34
C PRO A 293 -20.75 -14.00 -15.98
N ALA A 294 -21.87 -13.84 -16.71
CA ALA A 294 -22.59 -14.96 -17.32
C ALA A 294 -21.72 -15.82 -18.26
N SER A 295 -20.67 -15.24 -18.85
CA SER A 295 -19.66 -15.95 -19.65
C SER A 295 -18.81 -16.94 -18.86
N ALA A 296 -18.75 -16.83 -17.53
CA ALA A 296 -18.02 -17.71 -16.63
C ALA A 296 -18.90 -18.75 -15.90
N SER A 297 -20.23 -18.60 -15.95
CA SER A 297 -21.20 -19.47 -15.26
C SER A 297 -21.50 -20.80 -15.99
N GLY A 298 -20.83 -21.10 -17.11
CA GLY A 298 -21.17 -22.20 -18.01
C GLY A 298 -20.40 -23.51 -17.80
N THR A 299 -20.16 -23.98 -16.58
CA THR A 299 -19.53 -25.31 -16.34
C THR A 299 -19.85 -25.98 -14.99
N GLN A 300 -20.93 -25.63 -14.29
CA GLN A 300 -21.43 -26.46 -13.19
C GLN A 300 -22.90 -26.76 -13.40
N ASP A 301 -23.19 -27.85 -14.13
CA ASP A 301 -24.43 -28.65 -14.05
C ASP A 301 -24.42 -29.72 -15.16
N ALA A 302 -23.97 -30.95 -14.87
CA ALA A 302 -24.28 -32.14 -15.70
C ALA A 302 -23.96 -33.52 -15.09
N ASN A 303 -23.30 -33.67 -13.93
CA ASN A 303 -22.93 -34.99 -13.39
C ASN A 303 -23.41 -35.22 -11.94
N ASN A 304 -24.72 -35.13 -11.72
CA ASN A 304 -25.36 -35.88 -10.63
C ASN A 304 -26.58 -36.62 -11.20
N THR A 305 -26.29 -37.64 -12.00
CA THR A 305 -27.27 -38.58 -12.51
C THR A 305 -27.80 -39.43 -11.35
N GLN A 306 -29.05 -39.15 -10.96
CA GLN A 306 -30.10 -40.15 -10.78
C GLN A 306 -29.60 -41.61 -10.73
N ASN A 307 -29.37 -42.15 -9.52
CA ASN A 307 -29.44 -43.60 -9.35
C ASN A 307 -29.79 -44.00 -7.91
N THR A 308 -31.07 -43.93 -7.55
CA THR A 308 -31.68 -44.82 -6.54
C THR A 308 -33.17 -44.97 -6.80
N THR A 309 -33.56 -45.73 -7.83
CA THR A 309 -34.82 -46.48 -7.81
C THR A 309 -34.68 -47.72 -8.70
N ASN A 310 -35.00 -48.90 -8.12
CA ASN A 310 -35.06 -50.25 -8.69
C ASN A 310 -33.78 -51.10 -8.64
N GLN A 311 -33.58 -51.83 -7.53
CA GLN A 311 -33.83 -53.28 -7.41
C GLN A 311 -33.86 -53.69 -5.94
#